data_AF-M6JDB6-F1
#
_entry.id   AF-M6JDB6-F1
#
_cell.length_a   1.000
_cell.length_b   1.000
_cell.length_c   1.000
_cell.angle_alpha   90.00
_cell.angle_beta   90.00
_cell.angle_gamma   90.00
#
_symmetry.space_group_name_H-M   'P 1'
#
loop_
_entity.id
_entity.type
_entity.pdbx_description
1 polymer ?
#
loop_
_entity_poly.entity_id
_entity_poly.type
_entity_poly.pdbx_seq_one_letter_code
_entity_poly.pdbx_strand_id
1 'polypeptide(L)'
;MIIIWDRINIHRSLAVNEFINSLNGRITIEFLPPYAPELNPVEYVWGKWKRYLLPNFCPESFETLKQEAKRSLRKLKRRINPVQSFWNQARLSL
;
A
#
# COMPACT_ATOMS: atom_id res chain seq x y z
N MET A 1 -7.73 -15.35 4.56
CA MET A 1 -6.99 -14.34 3.79
C MET A 1 -5.93 -13.73 4.70
N ILE A 2 -4.71 -13.50 4.23
CA ILE A 2 -3.65 -12.86 5.04
C ILE A 2 -3.46 -11.42 4.57
N ILE A 3 -3.35 -10.49 5.52
CA ILE A 3 -2.96 -9.10 5.28
C ILE A 3 -1.62 -8.87 5.95
N ILE A 4 -0.64 -8.37 5.18
CA ILE A 4 0.66 -7.94 5.70
C ILE A 4 0.60 -6.43 5.93
N TRP A 5 0.86 -6.00 7.16
CA TRP A 5 0.83 -4.58 7.55
C TRP A 5 2.16 -4.10 8.13
N ASP A 6 2.41 -2.82 7.92
CA ASP A 6 3.40 -2.10 8.70
C ASP A 6 2.90 -1.85 10.13
N ARG A 7 3.76 -1.24 10.92
CA ARG A 7 3.57 -1.05 12.36
C ARG A 7 3.06 0.35 12.71
N ILE A 8 2.30 1.03 11.84
CA ILE A 8 1.68 2.31 12.22
C ILE A 8 0.60 2.09 13.30
N ASN A 9 0.43 3.07 14.20
CA ASN A 9 -0.45 2.93 15.36
C ASN A 9 -1.91 2.67 14.99
N ILE A 10 -2.40 3.22 13.87
CA ILE A 10 -3.79 3.00 13.45
C ILE A 10 -4.10 1.53 13.17
N HIS A 11 -3.15 0.77 12.60
CA HIS A 11 -3.30 -0.66 12.32
C HIS A 11 -3.34 -1.52 13.59
N ARG A 12 -2.87 -1.00 14.73
CA ARG A 12 -2.87 -1.68 16.04
C ARG A 12 -3.90 -1.11 17.01
N SER A 13 -4.75 -0.20 16.56
CA SER A 13 -5.76 0.41 17.42
C SER A 13 -6.78 -0.63 17.90
N LEU A 14 -7.40 -0.36 19.05
CA LEU A 14 -8.43 -1.23 19.62
C LEU A 14 -9.57 -1.46 18.62
N ALA A 15 -10.07 -0.39 18.01
CA ALA A 15 -11.16 -0.46 17.02
C ALA A 15 -10.83 -1.36 15.83
N VAL A 16 -9.59 -1.33 15.33
CA VAL A 16 -9.16 -2.22 14.24
C VAL A 16 -9.10 -3.67 14.72
N ASN A 17 -8.53 -3.93 15.90
CA ASN A 17 -8.45 -5.28 16.45
C ASN A 17 -9.83 -5.89 16.73
N GLU A 18 -10.77 -5.12 17.29
CA GLU A 18 -12.16 -5.54 17.50
C GLU A 18 -12.83 -5.90 16.18
N PHE A 19 -12.66 -5.07 15.15
CA PHE A 19 -13.17 -5.37 13.81
C PHE A 19 -12.57 -6.67 13.26
N ILE A 20 -11.24 -6.86 13.31
CA ILE A 20 -10.60 -8.09 12.81
C ILE A 20 -11.09 -9.33 13.58
N ASN A 21 -11.22 -9.24 14.91
CA ASN A 21 -11.74 -10.33 15.74
C ASN A 21 -13.17 -10.70 15.36
N SER A 22 -14.02 -9.71 15.04
CA SER A 22 -15.41 -9.94 14.58
C SER A 22 -15.50 -10.73 13.27
N LEU A 23 -14.41 -10.82 12.51
CA LEU A 23 -14.37 -11.55 11.25
C LEU A 23 -14.18 -13.06 11.45
N ASN A 24 -14.04 -13.56 12.68
CA ASN A 24 -13.96 -14.99 13.02
C ASN A 24 -12.88 -15.73 12.20
N GLY A 25 -11.68 -15.16 12.13
CA GLY A 25 -10.53 -15.80 11.45
C GLY A 25 -10.56 -15.74 9.92
N ARG A 26 -11.55 -15.07 9.29
CA ARG A 26 -11.57 -14.86 7.83
C ARG A 26 -10.34 -14.07 7.35
N ILE A 27 -9.81 -13.21 8.21
CA ILE A 27 -8.62 -12.40 7.98
C ILE A 27 -7.58 -12.69 9.08
N THR A 28 -6.36 -12.97 8.66
CA THR A 28 -5.17 -13.07 9.52
C THR A 28 -4.28 -11.86 9.23
N ILE A 29 -3.76 -11.21 10.27
CA ILE A 29 -2.86 -10.07 10.14
C ILE A 29 -1.44 -10.50 10.49
N GLU A 30 -0.49 -10.22 9.61
CA GLU A 30 0.94 -10.38 9.85
C GLU A 30 1.62 -9.01 9.84
N PHE A 31 2.41 -8.72 10.86
CA PHE A 31 3.10 -7.43 10.96
C PHE A 31 4.55 -7.54 10.51
N LEU A 32 4.96 -6.67 9.60
CA LEU A 32 6.36 -6.46 9.25
C LEU A 32 7.17 -6.02 10.49
N PRO A 33 8.49 -6.27 10.51
CA PRO A 33 9.38 -5.71 11.53
C PRO A 33 9.24 -4.18 11.63
N PRO A 34 9.42 -3.60 12.82
CA PRO A 34 9.41 -2.15 12.97
C PRO A 34 10.54 -1.52 12.15
N TYR A 35 10.28 -0.35 11.55
CA TYR A 35 11.25 0.42 10.77
C TYR A 35 11.85 -0.32 9.55
N ALA A 36 11.12 -1.26 8.95
CA ALA A 36 11.54 -2.00 7.76
C ALA A 36 10.69 -1.66 6.51
N PRO A 37 10.71 -0.41 6.02
CA PRO A 37 9.92 0.00 4.85
C PRO A 37 10.31 -0.74 3.56
N GLU A 38 11.56 -1.19 3.44
CA GLU A 38 12.06 -2.02 2.34
C GLU A 38 11.38 -3.38 2.25
N LEU A 39 10.76 -3.86 3.33
CA LEU A 39 9.98 -5.10 3.34
C LEU A 39 8.50 -4.87 3.01
N ASN A 40 8.08 -3.61 2.78
CA ASN A 40 6.69 -3.28 2.49
C ASN A 40 6.49 -3.03 0.99
N PRO A 41 5.84 -3.94 0.23
CA PRO A 41 5.62 -3.77 -1.20
C PRO A 41 4.92 -2.46 -1.59
N VAL A 42 4.06 -1.93 -0.70
CA VAL A 42 3.33 -0.69 -0.98
C VAL A 42 4.26 0.52 -1.09
N GLU A 43 5.41 0.52 -0.42
CA GLU A 43 6.37 1.62 -0.48
C GLU A 43 7.00 1.74 -1.87
N TYR A 44 7.20 0.61 -2.57
CA TYR A 44 7.67 0.62 -3.95
C TYR A 44 6.59 1.11 -4.93
N VAL A 45 5.31 0.79 -4.66
CA VAL A 45 4.17 1.36 -5.40
C VAL A 45 4.14 2.88 -5.23
N TRP A 46 4.26 3.36 -3.99
CA TRP A 46 4.30 4.80 -3.66
C TRP A 46 5.48 5.52 -4.28
N GLY A 47 6.68 4.93 -4.19
CA GLY A 47 7.89 5.46 -4.80
C GLY A 47 7.70 5.63 -6.31
N LYS A 48 7.18 4.61 -6.99
CA LYS A 48 6.94 4.66 -8.43
C LYS A 48 5.86 5.67 -8.81
N TRP A 49 4.76 5.68 -8.07
CA TRP A 49 3.63 6.55 -8.34
C TRP A 49 3.99 8.03 -8.18
N LYS A 50 4.65 8.39 -7.08
CA LYS A 50 5.05 9.79 -6.82
C LYS A 50 6.19 10.26 -7.72
N ARG A 51 7.23 9.45 -7.92
CA ARG A 51 8.41 9.88 -8.72
C ARG A 51 8.20 9.86 -10.22
N TYR A 52 7.43 8.91 -10.76
CA TYR A 52 7.38 8.72 -12.21
C TYR A 52 6.01 9.01 -12.83
N LEU A 53 4.93 8.95 -12.06
CA LEU A 53 3.58 9.17 -12.59
C LEU A 53 2.96 10.51 -12.20
N LEU A 54 3.42 11.11 -11.10
CA LEU A 54 3.04 12.46 -10.67
C LEU A 54 4.26 13.36 -10.39
N PRO A 55 5.35 13.31 -11.20
CA PRO A 55 6.51 14.16 -10.95
C PRO A 55 6.11 15.63 -11.09
N ASN A 56 6.39 16.43 -10.07
CA ASN A 56 6.17 17.89 -10.08
C ASN A 56 4.73 18.32 -10.43
N PHE A 57 3.75 17.43 -10.25
CA PHE A 57 2.35 17.76 -10.51
C PHE A 57 1.85 18.75 -9.45
N CYS A 58 1.56 19.99 -9.85
CA CYS A 58 1.14 21.07 -8.97
C CYS A 58 -0.29 21.51 -9.35
N PRO A 59 -1.32 20.82 -8.84
CA PRO A 59 -2.71 21.18 -9.11
C PRO A 59 -3.17 22.35 -8.24
N GLU A 60 -4.00 23.22 -8.80
CA GLU A 60 -4.58 24.37 -8.09
C GLU A 60 -5.70 23.98 -7.10
N SER A 61 -6.17 22.73 -7.16
CA SER A 61 -7.21 22.24 -6.26
C SER A 61 -6.98 20.80 -5.82
N PHE A 62 -7.52 20.47 -4.65
CA PHE A 62 -7.52 19.10 -4.14
C PHE A 62 -8.29 18.13 -5.05
N GLU A 63 -9.38 18.56 -5.68
CA GLU A 63 -10.15 17.67 -6.56
C GLU A 63 -9.36 17.33 -7.83
N THR A 64 -8.63 18.29 -8.40
CA THR A 64 -7.70 18.02 -9.52
C THR A 64 -6.60 17.07 -9.10
N LEU A 65 -6.02 17.25 -7.91
CA LEU A 65 -5.03 16.32 -7.33
C LEU A 65 -5.57 14.90 -7.25
N LYS A 66 -6.73 14.74 -6.62
CA LYS A 66 -7.39 13.46 -6.38
C LYS A 66 -7.75 12.74 -7.67
N GLN A 67 -8.24 13.47 -8.68
CA GLN A 67 -8.59 12.90 -9.98
C GLN A 67 -7.35 12.36 -10.70
N GLU A 68 -6.29 13.17 -10.83
CA GLU A 68 -5.08 12.73 -11.55
C GLU A 68 -4.30 11.67 -10.76
N ALA A 69 -4.31 11.74 -9.43
CA ALA A 69 -3.79 10.67 -8.58
C ALA A 69 -4.51 9.34 -8.89
N LYS A 70 -5.84 9.30 -8.80
CA LYS A 70 -6.61 8.08 -9.11
C LYS A 70 -6.36 7.59 -10.54
N ARG A 71 -6.30 8.50 -11.52
CA ARG A 71 -6.07 8.17 -12.92
C ARG A 71 -4.69 7.54 -13.14
N SER A 72 -3.65 8.16 -12.61
CA SER A 72 -2.26 7.67 -12.71
C SER A 72 -2.08 6.33 -11.99
N LEU A 73 -2.71 6.12 -10.83
CA LEU A 73 -2.68 4.84 -10.14
C LEU A 73 -3.36 3.73 -10.94
N ARG A 74 -4.49 4.02 -11.61
CA ARG A 74 -5.13 3.06 -12.55
C ARG A 74 -4.22 2.72 -13.72
N LYS A 75 -3.47 3.69 -14.27
CA LYS A 75 -2.46 3.44 -15.32
C LYS A 75 -1.35 2.51 -14.79
N LEU A 76 -0.87 2.73 -13.57
CA LEU A 76 0.13 1.87 -12.91
C LEU A 76 -0.36 0.43 -12.80
N LYS A 77 -1.61 0.24 -12.33
CA LYS A 77 -2.24 -1.09 -12.20
C LYS A 77 -2.34 -1.85 -13.52
N ARG A 78 -2.55 -1.15 -14.64
CA ARG A 78 -2.72 -1.78 -15.97
C ARG A 78 -1.41 -2.16 -16.65
N ARG A 79 -0.30 -1.49 -16.32
CA ARG A 79 0.99 -1.67 -17.02
C ARG A 79 1.93 -2.65 -16.35
N ILE A 80 1.73 -2.94 -15.07
CA ILE A 80 2.59 -3.84 -14.31
C ILE A 80 1.77 -5.09 -14.03
N ASN A 81 2.38 -6.27 -14.09
CA ASN A 81 1.89 -7.45 -13.38
C ASN A 81 2.42 -7.33 -11.93
N PRO A 82 1.84 -6.43 -11.09
CA PRO A 82 2.59 -5.61 -10.13
C PRO A 82 2.88 -6.28 -8.81
N VAL A 83 2.08 -7.26 -8.46
CA VAL A 83 2.20 -7.92 -7.18
C VAL A 83 3.54 -8.67 -7.14
N GLN A 84 3.84 -9.50 -8.14
CA GLN A 84 5.08 -10.28 -8.14
C GLN A 84 6.35 -9.41 -8.05
N SER A 85 6.46 -8.32 -8.83
CA SER A 85 7.69 -7.53 -8.86
C SER A 85 7.93 -6.77 -7.55
N PHE A 86 6.89 -6.21 -6.93
CA PHE A 86 7.04 -5.49 -5.66
C PHE A 86 7.22 -6.42 -4.48
N TRP A 87 6.61 -7.61 -4.53
CA TRP A 87 6.84 -8.66 -3.54
C TRP A 87 8.27 -9.19 -3.62
N ASN A 88 8.77 -9.47 -4.83
CA ASN A 88 10.18 -9.84 -5.05
C ASN A 88 11.13 -8.74 -4.54
N GLN A 89 10.81 -7.47 -4.80
CA GLN A 89 11.63 -6.35 -4.34
C GLN A 89 11.64 -6.20 -2.82
N ALA A 90 10.52 -6.49 -2.17
CA ALA A 90 10.39 -6.60 -0.72
C ALA A 90 10.97 -7.91 -0.14
N ARG A 91 11.58 -8.76 -0.99
CA ARG A 91 12.10 -10.09 -0.64
C ARG A 91 11.05 -11.02 -0.03
N LEU A 92 9.78 -10.80 -0.36
CA LEU A 92 8.67 -11.67 -0.02
C LEU A 92 8.41 -12.59 -1.23
N SER A 93 8.58 -13.90 -1.06
CA SER A 93 8.16 -14.88 -2.06
C SER A 93 6.67 -15.14 -1.92
N LEU A 94 5.94 -15.10 -3.05
CA LEU A 94 4.56 -15.62 -3.14
C LEU A 94 4.56 -17.15 -3.18
#